data_AF-A0A0E2NKE7-F1
#
_entry.id   AF-A0A0E2NKE7-F1
#
_cell.length_a   1.000
_cell.length_b   1.000
_cell.length_c   1.000
_cell.angle_alpha   90.00
_cell.angle_beta   90.00
_cell.angle_gamma   90.00
#
_symmetry.space_group_name_H-M   'P 1'
#
loop_
_entity.id
_entity.type
_entity.pdbx_description
1 polymer ?
#
loop_
_entity_poly.entity_id
_entity_poly.type
_entity_poly.pdbx_seq_one_letter_code
_entity_poly.pdbx_strand_id
1 'polypeptide(L)'
;MAAILDVDAILKALVDAIQKQAKQGWSTISALVTQQAKMMAQQAAWIAESSITGRLKNDPPLQRLFSDQLADSVRGLASDVAALTILTLEKVWNAAVKVLWGAINKALAGASMGLLALPAF
;
A
#
# COMPACT_ATOMS: atom_id res chain seq x y z
N MET A 1 -37.85 20.21 -1.16
CA MET A 1 -37.90 18.91 -0.47
C MET A 1 -36.51 18.64 0.07
N ALA A 2 -36.37 18.41 1.39
CA ALA A 2 -35.09 17.98 1.95
C ALA A 2 -34.70 16.66 1.26
N ALA A 3 -33.49 16.59 0.71
CA ALA A 3 -32.97 15.35 0.16
C ALA A 3 -32.78 14.37 1.32
N ILE A 4 -33.70 13.42 1.45
CA ILE A 4 -33.54 12.31 2.39
C ILE A 4 -32.31 11.53 1.92
N LEU A 5 -31.33 11.40 2.80
CA LEU A 5 -30.13 10.61 2.52
C LEU A 5 -30.55 9.15 2.35
N ASP A 6 -30.29 8.59 1.17
CA ASP A 6 -30.44 7.16 0.92
C ASP A 6 -29.27 6.42 1.54
N VAL A 7 -29.53 5.81 2.70
CA VAL A 7 -28.52 5.11 3.50
C VAL A 7 -27.93 3.92 2.75
N ASP A 8 -28.74 3.18 2.00
CA ASP A 8 -28.28 1.99 1.26
C ASP A 8 -27.38 2.39 0.09
N ALA A 9 -27.75 3.46 -0.64
CA ALA A 9 -26.90 4.00 -1.69
C ALA A 9 -25.56 4.54 -1.14
N ILE A 10 -25.58 5.19 0.02
CA ILE A 10 -24.36 5.69 0.68
C ILE A 10 -23.49 4.54 1.16
N LEU A 11 -24.06 3.53 1.81
CA LEU A 11 -23.35 2.34 2.26
C LEU A 11 -22.66 1.64 1.09
N LYS A 12 -23.39 1.43 -0.01
CA LYS A 12 -22.83 0.82 -1.22
C LYS A 12 -21.68 1.64 -1.78
N ALA A 13 -21.88 2.95 -1.96
CA ALA A 13 -20.85 3.84 -2.48
C ALA A 13 -19.59 3.86 -1.58
N LEU A 14 -19.78 3.82 -0.26
CA LEU A 14 -18.69 3.81 0.71
C LEU A 14 -17.87 2.52 0.59
N VAL A 15 -18.54 1.37 0.60
CA VAL A 15 -17.89 0.05 0.45
C VAL A 15 -17.15 -0.03 -0.88
N ASP A 16 -17.78 0.38 -1.98
CA ASP A 16 -17.17 0.35 -3.32
C ASP A 16 -15.92 1.25 -3.37
N ALA A 17 -15.99 2.45 -2.80
CA ALA A 17 -14.88 3.39 -2.78
C ALA A 17 -13.69 2.86 -1.96
N ILE A 18 -13.94 2.30 -0.78
CA ILE A 18 -12.92 1.67 0.08
C ILE A 18 -12.29 0.48 -0.64
N GLN A 19 -13.12 -0.45 -1.15
CA GLN A 19 -12.63 -1.65 -1.84
C GLN A 19 -11.76 -1.30 -3.05
N LYS A 20 -12.17 -0.30 -3.84
CA LYS A 20 -11.40 0.16 -5.00
C LYS A 20 -9.99 0.61 -4.59
N GLN A 21 -9.87 1.46 -3.57
CA GLN A 21 -8.56 1.96 -3.12
C GLN A 21 -7.72 0.86 -2.48
N ALA A 22 -8.31 0.00 -1.65
CA ALA A 22 -7.61 -1.12 -1.03
C ALA A 22 -7.05 -2.10 -2.07
N LYS A 23 -7.86 -2.47 -3.08
CA LYS A 23 -7.42 -3.34 -4.19
C LYS A 23 -6.30 -2.71 -5.00
N GLN A 24 -6.40 -1.41 -5.29
CA GLN A 24 -5.37 -0.69 -6.03
C GLN A 24 -4.05 -0.65 -5.24
N GLY A 25 -4.10 -0.33 -3.95
CA GLY A 25 -2.93 -0.34 -3.07
C GLY A 25 -2.27 -1.71 -2.98
N TRP A 26 -3.07 -2.77 -2.79
CA TRP A 26 -2.57 -4.14 -2.81
C TRP A 26 -1.91 -4.52 -4.13
N SER A 27 -2.50 -4.12 -5.27
CA SER A 27 -1.90 -4.36 -6.59
C SER A 27 -0.53 -3.68 -6.73
N THR A 28 -0.35 -2.48 -6.19
CA THR A 28 0.94 -1.79 -6.21
C THR A 28 1.96 -2.48 -5.32
N ILE A 29 1.58 -2.82 -4.09
CA ILE A 29 2.45 -3.52 -3.12
C ILE A 29 2.88 -4.88 -3.66
N SER A 30 1.93 -5.69 -4.13
CA SER A 30 2.21 -7.04 -4.64
C SER A 30 3.11 -7.03 -5.88
N ALA A 31 2.94 -6.05 -6.78
CA ALA A 31 3.82 -5.88 -7.93
C ALA A 31 5.27 -5.56 -7.51
N LEU A 32 5.45 -4.62 -6.57
CA LEU A 32 6.77 -4.28 -6.02
C LEU A 32 7.43 -5.50 -5.37
N VAL A 33 6.71 -6.18 -4.47
CA VAL A 33 7.21 -7.37 -3.76
C VAL A 33 7.62 -8.45 -4.75
N THR A 34 6.79 -8.73 -5.76
CA THR A 34 7.08 -9.77 -6.76
C THR A 34 8.38 -9.45 -7.53
N GLN A 35 8.57 -8.19 -7.92
CA GLN A 35 9.75 -7.77 -8.65
C GLN A 35 11.02 -7.85 -7.79
N GLN A 36 10.98 -7.31 -6.57
CA GLN A 36 12.14 -7.29 -5.67
C GLN A 36 12.48 -8.70 -5.15
N ALA A 37 11.47 -9.49 -4.77
CA ALA A 37 11.67 -10.84 -4.25
C ALA A 37 12.34 -11.76 -5.27
N LYS A 38 12.04 -11.62 -6.56
CA LYS A 38 12.71 -12.39 -7.62
C LYS A 38 14.21 -12.12 -7.66
N MET A 39 14.62 -10.85 -7.58
CA MET A 39 16.03 -10.47 -7.59
C MET A 39 16.75 -10.97 -6.33
N MET A 40 16.12 -10.81 -5.16
CA MET A 40 16.68 -11.30 -3.90
C MET A 40 16.82 -12.82 -3.87
N ALA A 41 15.83 -13.55 -4.40
CA ALA A 41 15.91 -15.00 -4.52
C ALA A 41 17.07 -15.44 -5.43
N GLN A 42 17.28 -14.73 -6.54
CA GLN A 42 18.40 -15.00 -7.44
C GLN A 42 19.75 -14.69 -6.78
N GLN A 43 19.86 -13.58 -6.04
CA GLN A 43 21.05 -13.25 -5.26
C GLN A 43 21.33 -14.31 -4.19
N ALA A 44 20.30 -14.77 -3.48
CA ALA A 44 20.41 -15.83 -2.49
C ALA A 44 20.94 -17.14 -3.12
N ALA A 45 20.43 -17.52 -4.30
CA ALA A 45 20.90 -18.69 -5.03
C ALA A 45 22.38 -18.56 -5.41
N TRP A 46 22.81 -17.41 -5.92
CA TRP A 46 24.21 -17.16 -6.28
C TRP A 46 25.15 -17.18 -5.08
N ILE A 47 24.73 -16.60 -3.95
CA ILE A 47 25.49 -16.65 -2.69
C ILE A 47 25.65 -18.11 -2.25
N ALA A 48 24.57 -18.89 -2.26
CA ALA A 48 24.60 -20.29 -1.87
C ALA A 48 25.52 -21.11 -2.77
N GLU A 49 25.36 -21.01 -4.09
CA GLU A 49 26.21 -21.72 -5.05
C GLU A 49 27.69 -21.34 -4.89
N SER A 50 27.99 -20.05 -4.86
CA SER A 50 29.36 -19.54 -4.73
C SER A 50 30.01 -19.88 -3.39
N SER A 51 29.21 -20.11 -2.34
CA SER A 51 29.69 -20.56 -1.02
C SER A 51 30.06 -22.04 -1.00
N ILE A 52 29.41 -22.86 -1.84
CA ILE A 52 29.63 -24.32 -1.87
C ILE A 52 30.77 -24.67 -2.83
N THR A 53 30.73 -24.11 -4.04
CA THR A 53 31.58 -24.52 -5.17
C THR A 53 32.51 -23.40 -5.65
N GLY A 54 32.26 -22.16 -5.26
CA GLY A 54 32.87 -20.98 -5.87
C GLY A 54 33.81 -20.19 -4.95
N ARG A 55 34.03 -18.94 -5.35
CA ARG A 55 35.02 -18.03 -4.76
C ARG A 55 34.74 -17.66 -3.31
N LEU A 56 33.49 -17.76 -2.85
CA LEU A 56 33.11 -17.46 -1.46
C LEU A 56 33.48 -18.58 -0.49
N LYS A 57 33.69 -19.81 -0.97
CA LYS A 57 34.01 -20.98 -0.12
C LYS A 57 35.22 -20.76 0.79
N ASN A 58 36.22 -20.07 0.28
CA ASN A 58 37.49 -19.82 0.97
C ASN A 58 37.64 -18.36 1.40
N ASP A 59 36.56 -17.56 1.34
CA ASP A 59 36.56 -16.14 1.71
C ASP A 59 35.33 -15.79 2.58
N PRO A 60 35.35 -16.17 3.87
CA PRO A 60 34.25 -15.92 4.80
C PRO A 60 33.89 -14.42 4.97
N PRO A 61 34.85 -13.47 5.01
CA PRO A 61 34.53 -12.04 5.03
C PRO A 61 33.71 -11.61 3.81
N LEU A 62 34.09 -12.05 2.61
CA LEU A 62 33.37 -11.73 1.39
C LEU A 62 31.98 -12.39 1.37
N GLN A 63 31.87 -13.63 1.83
CA GLN A 63 30.59 -14.31 1.98
C GLN A 63 29.64 -13.51 2.88
N ARG A 64 30.15 -13.02 4.02
CA ARG A 64 29.38 -12.22 4.97
C ARG A 64 28.95 -10.88 4.39
N LEU A 65 29.82 -10.21 3.64
CA LEU A 65 29.48 -8.98 2.92
C LEU A 65 28.26 -9.19 2.00
N PHE A 66 28.26 -10.26 1.21
CA PHE A 66 27.13 -10.55 0.31
C PHE A 66 25.85 -10.92 1.06
N SER A 67 25.95 -11.67 2.17
CA SER A 67 24.77 -11.98 2.99
C SER A 67 24.20 -10.74 3.67
N ASP A 68 25.05 -9.82 4.11
CA ASP A 68 24.63 -8.57 4.75
C ASP A 68 23.94 -7.66 3.73
N GLN A 69 24.46 -7.57 2.50
CA GLN A 69 23.82 -6.83 1.40
C GLN A 69 22.43 -7.39 1.04
N LEU A 70 22.28 -8.73 1.04
CA LEU A 70 20.97 -9.35 0.84
C LEU A 70 20.02 -9.01 2.00
N ALA A 71 20.51 -9.04 3.24
CA ALA A 71 19.71 -8.67 4.41
C ALA A 71 19.25 -7.20 4.35
N ASP A 72 20.13 -6.28 3.93
CA ASP A 72 19.78 -4.88 3.73
C ASP A 72 18.73 -4.69 2.64
N SER A 73 18.81 -5.47 1.55
CA SER A 73 17.80 -5.47 0.49
C SER A 73 16.44 -5.91 1.02
N VAL A 74 16.39 -6.95 1.87
CA VAL A 74 15.15 -7.42 2.51
C VAL A 74 14.57 -6.35 3.45
N ARG A 75 15.42 -5.67 4.24
CA ARG A 75 15.00 -4.55 5.11
C ARG A 75 14.44 -3.40 4.29
N GLY A 76 15.09 -3.05 3.18
CA GLY A 76 14.63 -2.04 2.24
C GLY A 76 13.23 -2.36 1.70
N LEU A 77 13.03 -3.58 1.20
CA LEU A 77 11.71 -4.02 0.73
C LEU A 77 10.64 -3.91 1.83
N ALA A 78 10.95 -4.34 3.04
CA ALA A 78 10.00 -4.24 4.15
C ALA A 78 9.61 -2.79 4.46
N SER A 79 10.57 -1.85 4.41
CA SER A 79 10.30 -0.42 4.57
C SER A 79 9.42 0.13 3.44
N ASP A 80 9.70 -0.25 2.20
CA ASP A 80 8.89 0.18 1.04
C ASP A 80 7.45 -0.31 1.14
N VAL A 81 7.26 -1.58 1.56
CA VAL A 81 5.94 -2.16 1.80
C VAL A 81 5.19 -1.38 2.89
N ALA A 82 5.86 -1.02 3.98
CA ALA A 82 5.25 -0.23 5.04
C ALA A 82 4.81 1.16 4.53
N ALA A 83 5.68 1.86 3.79
CA ALA A 83 5.37 3.16 3.21
C ALA A 83 4.17 3.09 2.25
N LEU A 84 4.16 2.12 1.33
CA LEU A 84 3.04 1.93 0.41
C LEU A 84 1.74 1.53 1.12
N THR A 85 1.83 0.82 2.24
CA THR A 85 0.66 0.47 3.06
C THR A 85 0.07 1.72 3.69
N ILE A 86 0.89 2.60 4.27
CA ILE A 86 0.44 3.89 4.84
C ILE A 86 -0.25 4.73 3.75
N LEU A 87 0.37 4.88 2.58
CA LEU A 87 -0.23 5.59 1.45
C LEU A 87 -1.56 4.96 0.96
N THR A 88 -1.69 3.63 1.07
CA THR A 88 -2.94 2.94 0.76
C THR A 88 -4.03 3.27 1.76
N LEU A 89 -3.70 3.28 3.06
CA LEU A 89 -4.62 3.65 4.13
C LEU A 89 -5.09 5.11 3.99
N GLU A 90 -4.18 6.03 3.67
CA GLU A 90 -4.49 7.42 3.35
C GLU A 90 -5.50 7.55 2.22
N LYS A 91 -5.29 6.82 1.12
CA LYS A 91 -6.22 6.82 -0.01
C LYS A 91 -7.59 6.24 0.34
N VAL A 92 -7.62 5.19 1.15
CA VAL A 92 -8.87 4.58 1.66
C VAL A 92 -9.65 5.59 2.50
N TRP A 93 -9.00 6.26 3.45
CA TRP A 93 -9.62 7.31 4.25
C TRP A 93 -10.18 8.42 3.38
N ASN A 94 -9.35 8.96 2.48
CA ASN A 94 -9.75 10.05 1.61
C ASN A 94 -10.94 9.68 0.72
N ALA A 95 -11.02 8.43 0.28
CA ALA A 95 -12.17 7.92 -0.47
C ALA A 95 -13.43 7.84 0.40
N ALA A 96 -13.32 7.33 1.62
CA ALA A 96 -14.44 7.25 2.57
C ALA A 96 -14.99 8.64 2.93
N VAL A 97 -14.10 9.58 3.27
CA VAL A 97 -14.46 10.97 3.56
C VAL A 97 -15.17 11.61 2.38
N LYS A 98 -14.65 11.46 1.15
CA LYS A 98 -15.29 12.00 -0.05
C LYS A 98 -16.71 11.49 -0.26
N VAL A 99 -16.97 10.21 0.03
CA VAL A 99 -18.32 9.64 -0.08
C VAL A 99 -19.25 10.24 0.97
N LEU A 100 -18.86 10.18 2.24
CA LEU A 100 -19.73 10.60 3.35
C LEU A 100 -19.97 12.12 3.36
N TRP A 101 -18.90 12.92 3.31
CA TRP A 101 -19.03 14.37 3.25
C TRP A 101 -19.65 14.84 1.94
N GLY A 102 -19.39 14.14 0.83
CA GLY A 102 -20.06 14.42 -0.43
C GLY A 102 -21.58 14.26 -0.33
N ALA A 103 -22.05 13.19 0.32
CA ALA A 103 -23.47 12.96 0.56
C ALA A 103 -24.08 14.02 1.49
N ILE A 104 -23.42 14.33 2.61
CA ILE A 104 -23.87 15.36 3.56
C ILE A 104 -23.95 16.73 2.88
N ASN A 105 -22.87 17.15 2.22
CA ASN A 105 -22.79 18.45 1.56
C ASN A 105 -23.81 18.58 0.42
N LYS A 106 -24.10 17.50 -0.30
CA LYS A 106 -25.17 17.49 -1.32
C LYS A 106 -26.55 17.71 -0.68
N ALA A 107 -26.82 17.09 0.46
CA ALA A 107 -28.08 17.29 1.18
C ALA A 107 -28.22 18.71 1.74
N LEU A 108 -27.16 19.24 2.36
CA LEU A 108 -27.11 20.61 2.88
C LEU A 108 -27.30 21.66 1.78
N ALA A 109 -26.61 21.49 0.64
CA ALA A 109 -26.77 22.36 -0.52
C ALA A 109 -28.22 22.34 -1.06
N GLY A 110 -28.86 21.17 -1.11
CA GLY A 110 -30.27 21.05 -1.49
C GLY A 110 -31.25 21.74 -0.54
N ALA A 111 -30.83 21.99 0.71
CA ALA A 111 -31.58 22.74 1.71
C ALA A 111 -31.16 24.22 1.81
N SER A 112 -30.31 24.72 0.89
CA SER A 112 -29.72 26.07 0.92
C SER A 112 -28.95 26.38 2.22
N MET A 113 -28.40 25.36 2.87
CA MET A 113 -27.52 25.49 4.03
C MET A 113 -26.04 25.57 3.61
N GLY A 114 -25.19 26.07 4.52
CA GLY A 114 -23.73 26.09 4.32
C GLY A 114 -23.12 24.68 4.26
N LEU A 115 -21.93 24.57 3.65
CA LEU A 115 -21.20 23.30 3.49
C LEU A 115 -20.33 22.98 4.71
N LEU A 116 -20.17 21.69 5.00
CA LEU A 116 -19.20 21.21 5.98
C LEU A 116 -17.81 21.11 5.36
N ALA A 117 -16.81 21.53 6.14
CA ALA A 117 -15.41 21.33 5.81
C ALA A 117 -15.05 19.84 5.81
N LEU A 118 -14.17 19.44 4.89
CA LEU A 118 -13.63 18.09 4.84
C LEU A 118 -12.63 17.87 5.99
N PRO A 119 -12.68 16.72 6.69
CA PRO A 119 -11.71 16.38 7.72
C PRO A 119 -10.33 16.12 7.11
N ALA A 120 -9.28 16.47 7.85
CA ALA A 120 -7.91 16.11 7.52
C ALA A 120 -7.62 14.64 7.86
N PHE A 121 -6.62 14.06 7.19
CA PHE A 121 -6.06 12.75 7.51
C PHE A 121 -5.11 12.85 8.70
#